data_AF-A0A0P9T7L1-F1
#
_entry.id   AF-A0A0P9T7L1-F1
#
_cell.length_a   1.000
_cell.length_b   1.000
_cell.length_c   1.000
_cell.angle_alpha   90.00
_cell.angle_beta   90.00
_cell.angle_gamma   90.00
#
_symmetry.space_group_name_H-M   'P 1'
#
loop_
_entity.id
_entity.type
_entity.pdbx_description
1 polymer ?
#
loop_
_entity_poly.entity_id
_entity_poly.type
_entity_poly.pdbx_seq_one_letter_code
_entity_poly.pdbx_strand_id
1 'polypeptide(L)' 'DPRRKLAKEYHGMVEPGETWWVLERNAAAAGFWRVEDYLKWRHADQQLLDNSSGGCANK' A
#
# COMPACT_ATOMS: atom_id res chain seq x y z
N ASP A 1 3.68 13.99 8.35
CA ASP A 1 4.36 12.83 7.73
C ASP A 1 3.98 11.55 8.47
N PRO A 2 3.19 10.65 7.84
CA PRO A 2 2.81 9.36 8.42
C PRO A 2 4.01 8.46 8.75
N ARG A 3 5.16 8.64 8.10
CA ARG A 3 6.39 7.86 8.35
C ARG A 3 6.89 8.00 9.80
N ARG A 4 6.53 9.07 10.50
CA ARG A 4 6.89 9.24 11.93
C ARG A 4 6.14 8.29 12.87
N LYS A 5 4.99 7.77 12.43
CA LYS A 5 4.15 6.85 13.23
C LYS A 5 4.33 5.38 12.83
N LEU A 6 4.91 5.14 11.65
CA LEU A 6 5.13 3.80 11.12
C LEU A 6 6.55 3.31 11.37
N ALA A 7 6.71 2.00 11.54
CA ALA A 7 8.01 1.36 11.50
C ALA A 7 8.69 1.60 10.14
N LYS A 8 10.04 1.63 10.15
CA LYS A 8 10.86 1.92 8.96
C LYS A 8 10.53 1.05 7.74
N GLU A 9 10.14 -0.21 7.98
CA GLU A 9 9.76 -1.16 6.93
C GLU A 9 8.58 -0.69 6.06
N TYR A 10 7.66 0.12 6.62
CA TYR A 10 6.49 0.63 5.90
C TYR A 10 6.76 1.98 5.22
N HIS A 11 7.93 2.61 5.43
CA HIS A 11 8.18 3.95 4.89
C HIS A 11 8.20 3.96 3.36
N GLY A 12 8.68 2.87 2.75
CA GLY A 12 8.65 2.67 1.30
C GLY A 12 7.25 2.38 0.76
N MET A 13 6.30 2.02 1.62
CA MET A 13 4.92 1.74 1.22
C MET A 13 4.04 2.99 1.16
N VAL A 14 4.49 4.09 1.76
CA VAL A 14 3.79 5.38 1.78
C VAL A 14 4.20 6.21 0.58
N GLU A 15 3.21 6.61 -0.23
CA GLU A 15 3.43 7.45 -1.38
C GLU A 15 3.72 8.91 -1.01
N PRO A 16 4.48 9.64 -1.86
CA PRO A 16 4.71 11.07 -1.67
C PRO A 16 3.40 11.85 -1.57
N GLY A 17 3.23 12.61 -0.48
CA GLY A 17 2.03 13.44 -0.26
C GLY A 17 0.91 12.76 0.54
N GLU A 18 1.01 11.46 0.83
CA GLU A 18 0.05 10.81 1.72
C GLU A 18 0.19 11.33 3.16
N THR A 19 -0.97 11.56 3.79
CA THR A 19 -1.05 11.96 5.20
C THR A 19 -1.55 10.79 6.04
N TRP A 20 -1.24 10.83 7.34
CA TRP A 20 -1.70 9.81 8.28
C TRP A 20 -3.22 9.64 8.27
N TRP A 21 -3.96 10.75 8.22
CA TRP A 21 -5.42 10.74 8.17
C TRP A 21 -5.97 10.03 6.93
N VAL A 22 -5.36 10.25 5.75
CA VAL A 22 -5.76 9.55 4.53
C VAL A 22 -5.53 8.05 4.67
N LEU A 23 -4.39 7.65 5.23
CA LEU A 23 -4.08 6.23 5.45
C LEU A 23 -5.05 5.56 6.42
N GLU A 24 -5.36 6.20 7.55
CA GLU A 24 -6.35 5.68 8.52
C GLU A 24 -7.74 5.55 7.90
N ARG A 25 -8.20 6.58 7.19
CA ARG A 25 -9.50 6.56 6.51
C ARG A 25 -9.57 5.44 5.48
N ASN A 26 -8.52 5.28 4.66
CA ASN A 26 -8.48 4.25 3.63
C ASN A 26 -8.37 2.84 4.23
N ALA A 27 -7.58 2.67 5.30
CA ALA A 27 -7.50 1.41 6.04
C ALA A 27 -8.88 1.01 6.59
N ALA A 28 -9.58 1.94 7.25
CA ALA A 28 -10.92 1.70 7.78
C ALA A 28 -11.94 1.40 6.66
N ALA A 29 -11.89 2.12 5.54
CA ALA A 29 -12.76 1.89 4.39
C ALA A 29 -12.52 0.51 3.73
N ALA A 30 -11.27 0.02 3.76
CA ALA A 30 -10.90 -1.31 3.30
C ALA A 30 -11.11 -2.41 4.38
N GLY A 31 -11.61 -2.06 5.56
CA GLY A 31 -11.92 -3.01 6.64
C GLY A 31 -10.73 -3.41 7.51
N PHE A 32 -9.62 -2.70 7.44
CA PHE A 32 -8.44 -2.94 8.27
C PHE A 32 -8.50 -2.17 9.59
N TRP A 33 -8.12 -2.85 10.67
CA TRP A 33 -7.94 -2.21 11.97
C TRP A 33 -6.61 -1.47 12.11
N ARG A 34 -5.58 -1.90 11.36
CA ARG A 34 -4.23 -1.34 11.38
C ARG A 34 -3.85 -0.80 10.00
N VAL A 35 -3.21 0.37 9.98
CA VAL A 35 -2.71 0.99 8.75
C VAL A 35 -1.61 0.14 8.11
N GLU A 36 -0.78 -0.53 8.91
CA GLU A 36 0.28 -1.42 8.46
C GLU A 36 -0.27 -2.60 7.64
N ASP A 37 -1.37 -3.20 8.09
CA ASP A 37 -2.00 -4.33 7.39
C ASP A 37 -2.60 -3.88 6.05
N TYR A 38 -3.22 -2.69 6.03
CA TYR A 38 -3.68 -2.04 4.80
C TYR A 38 -2.52 -1.76 3.82
N LEU A 39 -1.40 -1.22 4.30
CA LEU A 39 -0.22 -0.93 3.48
C LEU A 39 0.35 -2.21 2.85
N LYS A 40 0.46 -3.30 3.62
CA LYS A 40 0.90 -4.61 3.11
C LYS A 40 -0.04 -5.15 2.04
N TRP A 41 -1.35 -5.10 2.28
CA TRP A 41 -2.35 -5.58 1.34
C TRP A 41 -2.29 -4.82 0.01
N ARG A 42 -2.26 -3.48 0.08
CA ARG A 42 -2.14 -2.61 -1.10
C ARG A 42 -0.86 -2.90 -1.91
N HIS A 43 0.27 -3.11 -1.24
CA HIS A 43 1.53 -3.43 -1.90
C HIS A 43 1.56 -4.84 -2.51
N ALA A 44 0.88 -5.80 -1.89
CA ALA A 44 0.74 -7.13 -2.45
C ALA A 44 -0.13 -7.13 -3.73
N ASP A 45 -1.21 -6.36 -3.74
CA ASP A 45 -2.08 -6.19 -4.91
C ASP A 45 -1.34 -5.54 -6.09
N GLN A 46 -0.51 -4.53 -5.80
CA GLN A 46 0.35 -3.89 -6.80
C GLN A 46 1.36 -4.87 -7.41
N GLN A 47 2.01 -5.71 -6.58
CA GLN A 47 2.92 -6.75 -7.08
C GLN A 47 2.20 -7.83 -7.91
N LEU A 48 0.95 -8.15 -7.61
CA LEU A 48 0.17 -9.10 -8.40
C LEU A 48 -0.12 -8.56 -9.81
N LEU A 49 -0.41 -7.27 -9.93
CA LEU A 49 -0.67 -6.58 -11.20
C LEU A 49 0.60 -6.47 -12.06
N ASP A 50 1.76 -6.20 -11.43
CA ASP A 50 3.05 -6.17 -12.13
C ASP A 50 3.43 -7.56 -12.67
N ASN A 51 3.19 -8.62 -11.90
CA ASN A 51 3.46 -10.00 -12.34
C ASN A 51 2.47 -10.51 -13.41
N SER A 52 1.24 -9.98 -13.44
CA SER A 52 0.23 -10.36 -14.43
C SER A 52 0.40 -9.65 -15.78
N SER A 53 1.20 -8.59 -15.84
CA SER A 53 1.45 -7.82 -17.07
C SER A 53 2.50 -8.46 -18.01
N GLY A 54 3.11 -9.58 -17.62
CA GLY A 54 4.05 -10.36 -18.45
C GLY A 54 3.40 -11.29 -19.49
N GLY A 55 2.06 -11.31 -19.60
CA GLY A 55 1.31 -12.30 -20.37
C GLY A 55 0.84 -11.91 -21.78
N CYS A 56 1.26 -10.77 -22.34
CA CYS A 56 0.88 -10.35 -23.69
C CYS A 56 2.11 -10.03 -24.55
N ALA A 57 2.95 -11.03 -24.80
CA ALA A 57 3.92 -10.99 -25.90
C ALA A 57 4.11 -12.40 -26.46
N ASN A 58 3.30 -12.76 -27.46
CA ASN A 58 3.75 -13.59 -28.58
C ASN A 58 2.92 -13.24 -29.82
N LYS A 59 3.65 -12.85 -30.87
CA LYS A 59 3.20 -12.64 -32.25
C LYS A 59 2.89 -13.97 -32.92
#